data_AF-A0A0F3ILJ4-F1
#
_entry.id   AF-A0A0F3ILJ4-F1
#
_cell.length_a   1.000
_cell.length_b   1.000
_cell.length_c   1.000
_cell.angle_alpha   90.00
_cell.angle_beta   90.00
_cell.angle_gamma   90.00
#
_symmetry.space_group_name_H-M   'P 1'
#
loop_
_entity.id
_entity.type
_entity.pdbx_description
1 polymer ?
#
loop_
_entity_poly.entity_id
_entity_poly.type
_entity_poly.pdbx_seq_one_letter_code
_entity_poly.pdbx_strand_id
1 'polypeptide(L)'
;MTAGKPDFSFDLNSAIAHIAHWLPTQGPIKDFIHHNTLHAVQNYSFHDGVAIAAKVFGARSYLPIADYQARYRQGRITDTAIAWALAHSGCSESEQAALKEHLFKDDDNGHYPPVSLANHGIRNRWLSHLAVDLNSLAHPVLFRLLGNFLDQGISRWTLAKKSESFWQCVWRFKP
;
A
#
# COMPACT_ATOMS: atom_id res chain seq x y z
N MET A 1 -15.13 -25.19 -37.43
CA MET A 1 -15.00 -25.12 -35.96
C MET A 1 -14.70 -23.67 -35.59
N THR A 2 -15.73 -22.90 -35.25
CA THR A 2 -15.61 -21.50 -34.84
C THR A 2 -15.28 -21.45 -33.35
N ALA A 3 -14.06 -21.04 -33.01
CA ALA A 3 -13.70 -20.74 -31.63
C ALA A 3 -14.59 -19.60 -31.13
N GLY A 4 -15.42 -19.88 -30.12
CA GLY A 4 -16.28 -18.89 -29.48
C GLY A 4 -15.43 -17.77 -28.88
N LYS A 5 -15.84 -16.52 -29.11
CA LYS A 5 -15.22 -15.35 -28.46
C LYS A 5 -15.30 -15.55 -26.95
N PRO A 6 -14.21 -15.36 -26.19
CA PRO A 6 -14.27 -15.38 -24.74
C PRO A 6 -15.26 -14.31 -24.26
N ASP A 7 -16.25 -14.74 -23.47
CA ASP A 7 -17.20 -13.87 -22.79
C ASP A 7 -16.49 -13.21 -21.60
N PHE A 8 -16.13 -11.93 -21.76
CA PHE A 8 -15.59 -11.11 -20.68
C PHE A 8 -16.72 -10.38 -19.97
N SER A 9 -17.65 -11.14 -19.38
CA SER A 9 -18.64 -10.61 -18.45
C SER A 9 -17.93 -10.02 -17.22
N PHE A 10 -18.00 -8.70 -17.05
CA PHE A 10 -17.46 -8.03 -15.86
C PHE A 10 -18.36 -8.25 -14.64
N ASP A 11 -17.85 -8.93 -13.62
CA ASP A 11 -18.51 -9.06 -12.32
C ASP A 11 -18.09 -7.95 -11.36
N LEU A 12 -18.99 -6.98 -11.18
CA LEU A 12 -18.78 -5.84 -10.28
C LEU A 12 -18.59 -6.26 -8.82
N ASN A 13 -19.31 -7.26 -8.33
CA ASN A 13 -19.25 -7.64 -6.92
C ASN A 13 -17.92 -8.31 -6.59
N SER A 14 -17.46 -9.22 -7.48
CA SER A 14 -16.13 -9.84 -7.36
C SER A 14 -15.02 -8.79 -7.43
N ALA A 15 -15.12 -7.82 -8.35
CA ALA A 15 -14.16 -6.72 -8.45
C ALA A 15 -14.12 -5.86 -7.17
N ILE A 16 -15.28 -5.51 -6.60
CA ILE A 16 -15.37 -4.75 -5.34
C ILE A 16 -14.76 -5.55 -4.18
N ALA A 17 -15.09 -6.84 -4.05
CA ALA A 17 -14.55 -7.69 -2.99
C ALA A 17 -13.02 -7.79 -3.06
N HIS A 18 -12.48 -7.95 -4.28
CA HIS A 18 -11.04 -7.96 -4.50
C HIS A 18 -10.41 -6.62 -4.10
N ILE A 19 -10.96 -5.48 -4.54
CA ILE A 19 -10.43 -4.15 -4.19
C ILE A 19 -10.49 -3.94 -2.67
N ALA A 20 -11.59 -4.31 -2.01
CA ALA A 20 -11.80 -4.12 -0.58
C ALA A 20 -10.75 -4.86 0.27
N HIS A 21 -10.29 -6.03 -0.17
CA HIS A 21 -9.20 -6.78 0.50
C HIS A 21 -7.89 -5.97 0.62
N TRP A 22 -7.64 -5.06 -0.33
CA TRP A 22 -6.45 -4.20 -0.35
C TRP A 22 -6.66 -2.86 0.36
N LEU A 23 -7.90 -2.53 0.75
CA LEU A 23 -8.19 -1.31 1.49
C LEU A 23 -8.07 -1.58 3.00
N PRO A 24 -7.68 -0.58 3.80
CA PRO A 24 -7.81 -0.67 5.24
C PRO A 24 -9.27 -0.96 5.61
N THR A 25 -9.50 -2.06 6.34
CA THR A 25 -10.84 -2.44 6.82
C THR A 25 -11.28 -1.63 8.03
N GLN A 26 -10.40 -0.76 8.53
CA GLN A 26 -10.63 0.07 9.71
C GLN A 26 -11.27 1.41 9.33
N GLY A 27 -12.32 1.79 10.07
CA GLY A 27 -12.85 3.15 10.05
C GLY A 27 -11.89 4.15 10.72
N PRO A 28 -12.22 5.45 10.74
CA PRO A 28 -11.44 6.45 11.47
C PRO A 28 -11.44 6.12 12.97
N ILE A 29 -10.31 5.70 13.53
CA ILE A 29 -10.20 5.31 14.95
C ILE A 29 -9.49 6.43 15.74
N LYS A 30 -9.97 6.68 16.97
CA LYS A 30 -9.36 7.60 17.93
C LYS A 30 -8.19 6.95 18.71
N ASP A 31 -8.21 5.63 18.85
CA ASP A 31 -7.23 4.83 19.58
C ASP A 31 -6.58 3.78 18.67
N PHE A 32 -5.30 3.47 18.88
CA PHE A 32 -4.55 2.51 18.06
C PHE A 32 -5.06 1.07 18.27
N ILE A 33 -5.36 0.36 17.18
CA ILE A 33 -5.67 -1.08 17.19
C ILE A 33 -4.63 -1.82 16.33
N HIS A 34 -4.13 -2.95 16.84
CA HIS A 34 -3.00 -3.74 16.32
C HIS A 34 -3.28 -4.51 15.03
N HIS A 35 -4.05 -3.97 14.09
CA HIS A 35 -4.28 -4.66 12.83
C HIS A 35 -2.98 -4.78 12.04
N ASN A 36 -2.72 -6.00 11.56
CA ASN A 36 -1.55 -6.31 10.75
C ASN A 36 -1.57 -5.49 9.45
N THR A 37 -0.63 -4.56 9.29
CA THR A 37 -0.48 -3.74 8.08
C THR A 37 -0.23 -4.58 6.83
N LEU A 38 0.24 -5.81 6.99
CA LEU A 38 0.47 -6.77 5.92
C LEU A 38 -0.70 -7.75 5.72
N HIS A 39 -1.89 -7.50 6.29
CA HIS A 39 -3.05 -8.41 6.18
C HIS A 39 -3.35 -8.82 4.73
N ALA A 40 -3.34 -7.86 3.78
CA ALA A 40 -3.62 -8.14 2.38
C ALA A 40 -2.63 -9.14 1.74
N VAL A 41 -1.44 -9.27 2.32
CA VAL A 41 -0.33 -10.11 1.86
C VAL A 41 0.09 -11.14 2.92
N GLN A 42 -0.76 -11.45 3.89
CA GLN A 42 -0.42 -12.33 5.02
C GLN A 42 -0.16 -13.78 4.62
N ASN A 43 -0.62 -14.18 3.44
CA ASN A 43 -0.41 -15.52 2.90
C ASN A 43 0.97 -15.66 2.22
N TYR A 44 1.75 -14.59 2.12
CA TYR A 44 3.11 -14.61 1.56
C TYR A 44 4.15 -14.77 2.67
N SER A 45 5.36 -15.18 2.30
CA SER A 45 6.52 -15.06 3.20
C SER A 45 6.69 -13.59 3.63
N PHE A 46 7.29 -13.36 4.79
CA PHE A 46 7.43 -11.99 5.31
C PHE A 46 8.08 -11.04 4.31
N HIS A 47 9.21 -11.44 3.69
CA HIS A 47 9.93 -10.60 2.75
C HIS A 47 9.14 -10.36 1.45
N ASP A 48 8.46 -11.38 0.94
CA ASP A 48 7.62 -11.24 -0.25
C ASP A 48 6.42 -10.33 0.02
N GLY A 49 5.74 -10.53 1.15
CA GLY A 49 4.60 -9.70 1.55
C GLY A 49 5.00 -8.24 1.70
N VAL A 50 6.11 -7.98 2.39
CA VAL A 50 6.68 -6.64 2.56
C VAL A 50 7.01 -5.99 1.20
N ALA A 51 7.61 -6.73 0.27
CA ALA A 51 7.93 -6.23 -1.06
C ALA A 51 6.69 -5.95 -1.92
N ILE A 52 5.68 -6.83 -1.86
CA ILE A 52 4.38 -6.63 -2.54
C ILE A 52 3.69 -5.38 -1.97
N ALA A 53 3.59 -5.28 -0.64
CA ALA A 53 3.00 -4.12 0.03
C ALA A 53 3.71 -2.82 -0.36
N ALA A 54 5.05 -2.81 -0.42
CA ALA A 54 5.82 -1.65 -0.86
C ALA A 54 5.43 -1.21 -2.28
N LYS A 55 5.34 -2.16 -3.22
CA LYS A 55 4.96 -1.91 -4.62
C LYS A 55 3.50 -1.48 -4.78
N VAL A 56 2.60 -1.98 -3.94
CA VAL A 56 1.17 -1.59 -4.01
C VAL A 56 0.97 -0.21 -3.41
N PHE A 57 1.43 -0.02 -2.17
CA PHE A 57 1.10 1.15 -1.35
C PHE A 57 2.11 2.29 -1.46
N GLY A 58 3.28 2.07 -2.05
CA GLY A 58 4.34 3.08 -2.08
C GLY A 58 4.88 3.42 -0.70
N ALA A 59 4.96 2.40 0.17
CA ALA A 59 5.47 2.54 1.53
C ALA A 59 6.96 2.18 1.60
N ARG A 60 7.66 2.76 2.59
CA ARG A 60 9.01 2.31 2.98
C ARG A 60 8.87 1.11 3.91
N SER A 61 9.02 -0.07 3.34
CA SER A 61 8.80 -1.31 4.10
C SER A 61 10.08 -1.89 4.72
N TYR A 62 11.25 -1.34 4.34
CA TYR A 62 12.54 -1.56 5.00
C TYR A 62 13.21 -0.23 5.32
N LEU A 63 14.21 -0.30 6.21
CA LEU A 63 15.08 0.83 6.47
C LEU A 63 16.06 1.03 5.29
N PRO A 64 16.54 2.26 5.06
CA PRO A 64 17.67 2.49 4.18
C PRO A 64 18.88 1.65 4.59
N ILE A 65 19.70 1.23 3.62
CA ILE A 65 20.92 0.45 3.88
C ILE A 65 21.90 1.18 4.83
N ALA A 66 21.98 2.51 4.73
CA ALA A 66 22.76 3.34 5.64
C ALA A 66 22.39 3.14 7.13
N ASP A 67 21.10 2.90 7.42
CA ASP A 67 20.66 2.65 8.79
C ASP A 67 21.06 1.24 9.27
N TYR A 68 21.11 0.25 8.37
CA TYR A 68 21.64 -1.08 8.70
C TYR A 68 23.15 -1.02 8.92
N GLN A 69 23.89 -0.33 8.05
CA GLN A 69 25.32 -0.08 8.19
C GLN A 69 25.65 0.64 9.49
N ALA A 70 24.88 1.66 9.87
CA ALA A 70 25.05 2.38 11.14
C ALA A 70 24.85 1.43 12.34
N ARG A 71 23.84 0.57 12.30
CA ARG A 71 23.63 -0.45 13.36
C ARG A 71 24.75 -1.48 13.42
N TYR A 72 25.32 -1.86 12.27
CA TYR A 72 26.50 -2.72 12.23
C TYR A 72 27.72 -2.03 12.86
N ARG A 73 28.02 -0.78 12.47
CA ARG A 73 29.10 0.03 13.07
C ARG A 73 28.94 0.21 14.59
N GLN A 74 27.71 0.25 15.08
CA GLN A 74 27.37 0.31 16.51
C GLN A 74 27.43 -1.05 17.23
N GLY A 75 27.74 -2.14 16.52
CA GLY A 75 27.75 -3.49 17.08
C GLY A 75 26.36 -4.08 17.36
N ARG A 76 25.27 -3.42 16.94
CA ARG A 76 23.90 -3.93 17.09
C ARG A 76 23.57 -5.02 16.08
N ILE A 77 24.21 -4.98 14.92
CA ILE A 77 24.24 -6.08 13.94
C ILE A 77 25.66 -6.63 13.98
N THR A 78 25.79 -7.92 14.26
CA THR A 78 27.09 -8.59 14.41
C THR A 78 27.47 -9.33 13.12
N ASP A 79 28.75 -9.64 12.96
CA ASP A 79 29.20 -10.51 11.85
C ASP A 79 28.51 -11.88 11.87
N THR A 80 28.22 -12.40 13.07
CA THR A 80 27.48 -13.65 13.23
C THR A 80 26.05 -13.54 12.71
N ALA A 81 25.38 -12.41 12.95
CA ALA A 81 24.03 -12.16 12.44
C ALA A 81 24.03 -12.04 10.91
N ILE A 82 25.04 -11.38 10.34
CA ILE A 82 25.20 -11.28 8.88
C ILE A 82 25.46 -12.66 8.26
N ALA A 83 26.38 -13.44 8.82
CA ALA A 83 26.68 -14.79 8.35
C ALA A 83 25.44 -15.70 8.43
N TRP A 84 24.67 -15.59 9.53
CA TRP A 84 23.41 -16.31 9.66
C TRP A 84 22.40 -15.90 8.58
N ALA A 85 22.23 -14.60 8.32
CA ALA A 85 21.30 -14.12 7.30
C ALA A 85 21.69 -14.57 5.88
N LEU A 86 22.99 -14.56 5.54
CA LEU A 86 23.51 -15.04 4.26
C LEU A 86 23.27 -16.54 4.09
N ALA A 87 23.47 -17.34 5.13
CA ALA A 87 23.21 -18.78 5.08
C ALA A 87 21.73 -19.13 4.88
N HIS A 88 20.81 -18.24 5.29
CA HIS A 88 19.36 -18.43 5.16
C HIS A 88 18.75 -17.67 3.97
N SER A 89 19.56 -17.02 3.12
CA SER A 89 19.05 -16.25 1.98
C SER A 89 18.63 -17.12 0.80
N GLY A 90 19.06 -18.39 0.76
CA GLY A 90 18.87 -19.30 -0.39
C GLY A 90 19.76 -18.98 -1.59
N CYS A 91 20.74 -18.07 -1.43
CA CYS A 91 21.68 -17.68 -2.48
C CYS A 91 22.90 -18.62 -2.53
N SER A 92 23.52 -18.74 -3.69
CA SER A 92 24.82 -19.40 -3.89
C SER A 92 25.96 -18.66 -3.17
N GLU A 93 27.10 -19.33 -2.96
CA GLU A 93 28.25 -18.72 -2.27
C GLU A 93 28.76 -17.44 -2.97
N SER A 94 28.75 -17.43 -4.30
CA SER A 94 29.14 -16.26 -5.10
C SER A 94 28.19 -15.08 -4.87
N GLU A 95 26.88 -15.34 -4.86
CA GLU A 95 25.86 -14.32 -4.57
C GLU A 95 25.94 -13.82 -3.13
N GLN A 96 26.20 -14.71 -2.17
CA GLN A 96 26.38 -14.32 -0.77
C GLN A 96 27.60 -13.41 -0.60
N ALA A 97 28.72 -13.71 -1.27
CA ALA A 97 29.90 -12.87 -1.27
C ALA A 97 29.61 -11.47 -1.86
N ALA A 98 28.89 -11.43 -2.99
CA ALA A 98 28.47 -10.18 -3.61
C ALA A 98 27.52 -9.35 -2.72
N LEU A 99 26.55 -9.99 -2.06
CA LEU A 99 25.64 -9.34 -1.12
C LEU A 99 26.40 -8.75 0.08
N LYS A 100 27.36 -9.50 0.62
CA LYS A 100 28.19 -9.03 1.73
C LYS A 100 29.05 -7.84 1.32
N GLU A 101 29.66 -7.88 0.14
CA GLU A 101 30.42 -6.75 -0.39
C GLU A 101 29.54 -5.51 -0.55
N HIS A 102 28.33 -5.70 -1.11
CA HIS A 102 27.39 -4.61 -1.34
C HIS A 102 26.88 -3.97 -0.04
N LEU A 103 26.71 -4.76 1.03
CA LEU A 103 26.32 -4.25 2.35
C LEU A 103 27.25 -3.15 2.87
N PHE A 104 28.53 -3.16 2.48
CA PHE A 104 29.54 -2.20 2.95
C PHE A 104 29.88 -1.11 1.94
N LYS A 105 29.17 -1.03 0.81
CA LYS A 105 29.23 0.11 -0.11
C LYS A 105 28.26 1.17 0.36
N ASP A 106 28.68 2.44 0.36
CA ASP A 106 27.78 3.54 0.64
C ASP A 106 26.72 3.62 -0.47
N ASP A 107 25.45 3.78 -0.06
CA ASP A 107 24.32 3.93 -0.97
C ASP A 107 23.74 5.33 -0.81
N ASP A 108 24.08 6.19 -1.76
CA ASP A 108 23.60 7.56 -1.82
C ASP A 108 22.15 7.66 -2.36
N ASN A 109 21.55 6.55 -2.83
CA ASN A 109 20.23 6.59 -3.47
C ASN A 109 19.06 6.53 -2.48
N GLY A 110 19.34 6.57 -1.17
CA GLY A 110 18.39 6.81 -0.09
C GLY A 110 16.98 6.29 -0.39
N HIS A 111 16.76 4.97 -0.25
CA HIS A 111 15.57 4.23 -0.66
C HIS A 111 14.27 5.05 -0.60
N TYR A 112 13.95 5.74 -1.70
CA TYR A 112 12.63 6.34 -1.89
C TYR A 112 11.61 5.20 -1.89
N PRO A 113 10.38 5.38 -1.41
CA PRO A 113 9.36 4.35 -1.60
C PRO A 113 9.39 3.88 -3.06
N PRO A 114 9.39 2.55 -3.29
CA PRO A 114 9.62 2.03 -4.63
C PRO A 114 8.56 2.56 -5.59
N VAL A 115 8.88 2.52 -6.89
CA VAL A 115 7.87 2.73 -7.93
C VAL A 115 6.69 1.83 -7.62
N SER A 116 5.55 2.46 -7.38
CA SER A 116 4.38 1.83 -6.77
C SER A 116 3.10 2.21 -7.47
N LEU A 117 2.09 1.35 -7.38
CA LEU A 117 0.78 1.59 -7.98
C LEU A 117 0.08 2.80 -7.36
N ALA A 118 0.24 3.04 -6.06
CA ALA A 118 -0.33 4.21 -5.39
C ALA A 118 0.17 5.53 -5.97
N ASN A 119 1.48 5.64 -6.24
CA ASN A 119 2.11 6.90 -6.67
C ASN A 119 2.32 7.00 -8.19
N HIS A 120 2.47 5.87 -8.88
CA HIS A 120 2.84 5.77 -10.30
C HIS A 120 1.85 4.94 -11.12
N GLY A 121 0.71 4.58 -10.55
CA GLY A 121 -0.34 3.84 -11.23
C GLY A 121 -1.14 4.69 -12.23
N ILE A 122 -2.31 4.18 -12.58
CA ILE A 122 -3.17 4.75 -13.64
C ILE A 122 -3.46 6.24 -13.40
N ARG A 123 -3.70 6.67 -12.16
CA ARG A 123 -3.98 8.08 -11.84
C ARG A 123 -2.82 9.00 -12.24
N ASN A 124 -1.58 8.59 -11.98
CA ASN A 124 -0.40 9.35 -12.37
C ASN A 124 -0.24 9.40 -13.89
N ARG A 125 -0.49 8.28 -14.59
CA ARG A 125 -0.44 8.25 -16.07
C ARG A 125 -1.46 9.17 -16.73
N TRP A 126 -2.66 9.28 -16.15
CA TRP A 126 -3.68 10.22 -16.66
C TRP A 126 -3.22 11.66 -16.49
N LEU A 127 -2.60 11.98 -15.36
CA LEU A 127 -2.03 13.30 -15.14
C LEU A 127 -0.90 13.60 -16.14
N SER A 128 0.05 12.69 -16.33
CA SER A 128 1.23 12.94 -17.16
C SER A 128 0.97 12.91 -18.66
N HIS A 129 0.05 12.06 -19.13
CA HIS A 129 -0.20 11.89 -20.57
C HIS A 129 -1.44 12.62 -21.08
N LEU A 130 -2.45 12.80 -20.23
CA LEU A 130 -3.71 13.44 -20.62
C LEU A 130 -3.91 14.80 -19.95
N ALA A 131 -2.99 15.23 -19.09
CA ALA A 131 -3.13 16.43 -18.26
C ALA A 131 -4.41 16.44 -17.40
N VAL A 132 -4.92 15.25 -17.04
CA VAL A 132 -6.13 15.09 -16.22
C VAL A 132 -5.73 14.63 -14.82
N ASP A 133 -5.88 15.51 -13.83
CA ASP A 133 -5.74 15.15 -12.43
C ASP A 133 -7.04 14.56 -11.87
N LEU A 134 -7.15 13.24 -11.88
CA LEU A 134 -8.31 12.52 -11.32
C LEU A 134 -8.51 12.81 -9.82
N ASN A 135 -7.43 13.05 -9.06
CA ASN A 135 -7.54 13.35 -7.64
C ASN A 135 -8.20 14.72 -7.45
N SER A 136 -7.79 15.74 -8.21
CA SER A 136 -8.41 17.08 -8.16
C SER A 136 -9.88 17.08 -8.57
N LEU A 137 -10.29 16.18 -9.47
CA LEU A 137 -11.70 16.02 -9.85
C LEU A 137 -12.52 15.27 -8.77
N ALA A 138 -11.94 14.24 -8.16
CA ALA A 138 -12.67 13.34 -7.25
C ALA A 138 -12.65 13.83 -5.79
N HIS A 139 -11.51 14.31 -5.28
CA HIS A 139 -11.29 14.65 -3.88
C HIS A 139 -12.26 15.72 -3.35
N PRO A 140 -12.54 16.84 -4.04
CA PRO A 140 -13.44 17.87 -3.51
C PRO A 140 -14.86 17.37 -3.26
N VAL A 141 -15.33 16.42 -4.08
CA VAL A 141 -16.65 15.79 -3.94
C VAL A 141 -16.59 14.71 -2.86
N LEU A 142 -15.63 13.78 -2.96
CA LEU A 142 -15.49 12.65 -2.04
C LEU A 142 -15.23 13.10 -0.60
N PHE A 143 -14.26 14.00 -0.37
CA PHE A 143 -13.92 14.45 0.98
C PHE A 143 -15.07 15.21 1.63
N ARG A 144 -15.83 16.00 0.86
CA ARG A 144 -17.02 16.68 1.37
C ARG A 144 -18.08 15.66 1.79
N LEU A 145 -18.41 14.69 0.93
CA LEU A 145 -19.44 13.70 1.24
C LEU A 145 -19.02 12.76 2.38
N LEU A 146 -17.79 12.24 2.33
CA LEU A 146 -17.24 11.33 3.34
C LEU A 146 -17.07 12.03 4.69
N GLY A 147 -16.54 13.25 4.71
CA GLY A 147 -16.33 14.01 5.96
C GLY A 147 -17.64 14.26 6.69
N ASN A 148 -18.72 14.64 5.99
CA ASN A 148 -20.01 14.85 6.62
C ASN A 148 -20.77 13.54 6.95
N PHE A 149 -20.45 12.43 6.27
CA PHE A 149 -21.04 11.11 6.57
C PHE A 149 -20.36 10.43 7.76
N LEU A 150 -19.03 10.51 7.85
CA LEU A 150 -18.22 9.95 8.93
C LEU A 150 -18.13 10.88 10.15
N ASP A 151 -18.77 12.05 10.11
CA ASP A 151 -18.83 12.97 11.25
C ASP A 151 -19.47 12.27 12.46
N GLN A 152 -18.77 12.26 13.59
CA GLN A 152 -19.22 11.61 14.82
C GLN A 152 -20.27 12.46 15.58
N GLY A 153 -20.99 13.36 14.90
CA GLY A 153 -21.93 14.30 15.50
C GLY A 153 -21.26 15.53 16.12
N ILE A 154 -20.04 15.86 15.70
CA ILE A 154 -19.31 17.06 16.13
C ILE A 154 -19.73 18.26 15.28
N SER A 155 -20.03 18.02 14.01
CA SER A 155 -20.44 19.07 13.08
C SER A 155 -21.89 19.48 13.33
N ARG A 156 -22.20 20.78 13.17
CA ARG A 156 -23.58 21.31 13.28
C ARG A 156 -24.51 20.77 12.20
N TRP A 157 -23.95 20.23 11.12
CA TRP A 157 -24.66 19.61 10.02
C TRP A 157 -24.16 18.18 9.82
N THR A 158 -25.02 17.20 10.12
CA THR A 158 -24.72 15.77 9.93
C THR A 158 -25.41 15.28 8.66
N LEU A 159 -24.65 14.68 7.75
CA LEU A 159 -25.20 14.10 6.53
C LEU A 159 -25.96 12.80 6.83
N ALA A 160 -25.41 11.95 7.69
CA ALA A 160 -25.92 10.61 7.96
C ALA A 160 -27.12 10.62 8.93
N LYS A 161 -28.22 9.96 8.57
CA LYS A 161 -29.25 9.56 9.55
C LYS A 161 -28.84 8.24 10.21
N LYS A 162 -29.39 7.99 11.40
CA LYS A 162 -29.18 6.73 12.13
C LYS A 162 -29.56 5.55 11.21
N SER A 163 -28.67 4.56 11.09
CA SER A 163 -28.81 3.38 10.22
C SER A 163 -28.85 3.60 8.70
N GLU A 164 -28.51 4.80 8.22
CA GLU A 164 -28.44 5.10 6.77
C GLU A 164 -27.06 4.73 6.21
N SER A 165 -27.02 4.09 5.03
CA SER A 165 -25.78 3.84 4.31
C SER A 165 -25.27 5.11 3.62
N PHE A 166 -23.98 5.13 3.26
CA PHE A 166 -23.39 6.26 2.53
C PHE A 166 -24.16 6.58 1.24
N TRP A 167 -24.53 5.55 0.48
CA TRP A 167 -25.26 5.73 -0.78
C TRP A 167 -26.67 6.26 -0.61
N GLN A 168 -27.37 5.85 0.44
CA GLN A 168 -28.68 6.39 0.78
C GLN A 168 -28.58 7.89 1.13
N CYS A 169 -27.53 8.28 1.86
CA CYS A 169 -27.26 9.70 2.15
C CYS A 169 -27.01 10.51 0.88
N VAL A 170 -26.12 10.03 -0.01
CA VAL A 170 -25.81 10.74 -1.26
C VAL A 170 -27.05 10.89 -2.14
N TRP A 171 -27.88 9.84 -2.24
CA TRP A 171 -29.11 9.88 -3.03
C TRP A 171 -30.11 10.92 -2.51
N ARG A 172 -30.24 11.04 -1.18
CA ARG A 172 -31.10 12.04 -0.53
C ARG A 172 -30.65 13.48 -0.77
N PHE A 173 -29.37 13.71 -1.07
CA PHE A 173 -28.77 15.03 -1.31
C PHE A 173 -28.56 15.39 -2.79
N LYS A 174 -29.03 14.57 -3.73
CA LYS A 174 -29.12 15.03 -5.13
C LYS A 174 -30.05 16.24 -5.21
N PRO A 175 -29.64 17.34 -5.88
CA PRO A 175 -30.49 18.50 -6.10
C PRO A 175 -31.73 18.17 -6.93
#